data_AF-A0A6J8A6R9-F1
#
_entry.id   AF-A0A6J8A6R9-F1
#
_cell.length_a   1.000
_cell.length_b   1.000
_cell.length_c   1.000
_cell.angle_alpha   90.00
_cell.angle_beta   90.00
_cell.angle_gamma   90.00
#
_symmetry.space_group_name_H-M   'P 1'
#
loop_
_entity.id
_entity.type
_entity.pdbx_description
1 polymer ?
#
loop_
_entity_poly.entity_id
_entity_poly.type
_entity_poly.pdbx_seq_one_letter_code
_entity_poly.pdbx_strand_id
1 'polypeptide(L)'
;MRNHLAAEVLNTDMLYLMKCYQSTLENPESLASTVEILENSSILVDIFLDKRPINNLQDPRLQKLKNVLLFFNKWEKEIEHCKLYSASKNLITFQIREDLNSSIQGFLSLCEQHVGNGNGMNPGYINSDIIENNFCQLRGIRNSLNTNPTLAQIGPSQTAVCLGQTTLSSKCNTGGSASYFKATTPCAVNPSQNKKKEIRQTY
;
A
#
# COMPACT_ATOMS: atom_id res chain seq x y z
N MET A 1 -9.46 -3.02 -1.85
CA MET A 1 -8.45 -3.49 -2.81
C MET A 1 -7.45 -4.36 -2.05
N ARG A 2 -6.91 -5.43 -2.64
CA ARG A 2 -6.00 -6.37 -1.94
C ARG A 2 -4.55 -6.12 -2.39
N ASN A 3 -3.94 -5.04 -1.90
CA ASN A 3 -2.57 -4.67 -2.26
C ASN A 3 -1.53 -5.71 -1.79
N HIS A 4 -1.88 -6.48 -0.74
CA HIS A 4 -1.06 -7.58 -0.24
C HIS A 4 -0.72 -8.64 -1.29
N LEU A 5 -1.69 -9.04 -2.13
CA LEU A 5 -1.46 -10.05 -3.15
C LEU A 5 -0.49 -9.54 -4.22
N ALA A 6 -0.59 -8.26 -4.60
CA ALA A 6 0.34 -7.66 -5.54
C ALA A 6 1.76 -7.60 -4.95
N ALA A 7 1.88 -7.25 -3.66
CA ALA A 7 3.17 -7.28 -2.96
C ALA A 7 3.78 -8.69 -2.92
N GLU A 8 2.99 -9.72 -2.60
CA GLU A 8 3.43 -11.12 -2.59
C GLU A 8 3.88 -11.64 -3.97
N VAL A 9 3.26 -11.18 -5.05
CA VAL A 9 3.65 -11.56 -6.43
C VAL A 9 4.90 -10.82 -6.88
N LEU A 10 5.18 -9.65 -6.33
CA LEU A 10 6.30 -8.80 -6.73
C LEU A 10 7.46 -8.81 -5.73
N ASN A 11 7.45 -9.69 -4.72
CA ASN A 11 8.48 -9.73 -3.68
C ASN A 11 9.68 -10.64 -4.03
N THR A 12 10.64 -10.66 -3.12
CA THR A 12 11.85 -11.48 -3.17
C THR A 12 11.58 -12.99 -3.15
N ASP A 13 10.51 -13.44 -2.48
CA ASP A 13 10.14 -14.86 -2.46
C ASP A 13 9.65 -15.34 -3.83
N MET A 14 8.77 -14.56 -4.48
CA MET A 14 8.33 -14.87 -5.84
C MET A 14 9.50 -14.81 -6.82
N LEU A 15 10.42 -13.85 -6.66
CA LEU A 15 11.65 -13.79 -7.44
C LEU A 15 12.46 -15.09 -7.34
N TYR A 16 12.63 -15.58 -6.11
CA TYR A 16 13.34 -16.84 -5.87
C TYR A 16 12.63 -18.01 -6.57
N LEU A 17 11.31 -18.13 -6.42
CA LEU A 17 10.52 -19.17 -7.08
C LEU A 17 10.63 -19.11 -8.61
N MET A 18 10.59 -17.91 -9.18
CA MET A 18 10.72 -17.71 -10.62
C MET A 18 12.11 -18.06 -11.15
N LYS A 19 13.17 -17.76 -10.40
CA LYS A 19 14.54 -18.20 -10.72
C LYS A 19 14.69 -19.72 -10.66
N CYS A 20 14.12 -20.35 -9.64
CA CYS A 20 14.10 -21.81 -9.55
C CYS A 20 13.33 -22.42 -10.74
N TYR A 21 12.17 -21.89 -11.08
CA TYR A 21 11.40 -22.35 -12.23
C TYR A 21 12.17 -22.17 -13.54
N GLN A 22 12.81 -21.01 -13.75
CA GLN A 22 13.65 -20.74 -14.91
C GLN A 22 14.73 -21.81 -15.11
N SER A 23 15.37 -22.27 -14.01
CA SER A 23 16.41 -23.30 -14.07
C SER A 23 15.92 -24.69 -14.50
N THR A 24 14.60 -24.93 -14.42
CA THR A 24 13.98 -26.21 -14.83
C THR A 24 13.48 -26.22 -16.27
N LEU A 25 13.49 -25.07 -16.95
CA LEU A 25 12.98 -24.94 -18.32
C LEU A 25 14.01 -25.41 -19.35
N GLU A 26 13.54 -26.02 -20.43
CA GLU A 26 14.37 -26.35 -21.60
C GLU A 26 14.91 -25.09 -22.30
N ASN A 27 14.16 -23.97 -22.21
CA ASN A 27 14.58 -22.66 -22.73
C ASN A 27 14.47 -21.57 -21.63
N PRO A 28 15.50 -21.44 -20.77
CA PRO A 28 15.54 -20.48 -19.67
C PRO A 28 15.40 -19.01 -20.11
N GLU A 29 15.86 -18.69 -21.32
CA GLU A 29 15.85 -17.32 -21.86
C GLU A 29 14.44 -16.77 -22.07
N SER A 30 13.47 -17.66 -22.28
CA SER A 30 12.06 -17.27 -22.43
C SER A 30 11.49 -16.52 -21.21
N LEU A 31 12.09 -16.72 -20.02
CA LEU A 31 11.65 -16.10 -18.77
C LEU A 31 12.57 -14.96 -18.29
N ALA A 32 13.68 -14.72 -18.98
CA ALA A 32 14.73 -13.81 -18.51
C ALA A 32 14.21 -12.39 -18.27
N SER A 33 13.43 -11.84 -19.21
CA SER A 33 12.85 -10.50 -19.06
C SER A 33 11.82 -10.41 -17.93
N THR A 34 11.07 -11.48 -17.66
CA THR A 34 10.13 -11.52 -16.53
C THR A 34 10.88 -11.52 -15.20
N VAL A 35 11.96 -12.30 -15.12
CA VAL A 35 12.83 -12.32 -13.94
C VAL A 35 13.46 -10.95 -13.73
N GLU A 36 13.94 -10.28 -14.78
CA GLU A 36 14.56 -8.94 -14.68
C GLU A 36 13.58 -7.88 -14.17
N ILE A 37 12.32 -7.89 -14.63
CA ILE A 37 11.28 -7.01 -14.09
C ILE A 37 11.04 -7.30 -12.61
N LEU A 38 10.99 -8.58 -12.24
CA LEU A 38 10.73 -9.03 -10.88
C LEU A 38 11.89 -8.72 -9.92
N GLU A 39 13.13 -8.72 -10.40
CA GLU A 39 14.31 -8.25 -9.66
C GLU A 39 14.16 -6.78 -9.27
N ASN A 40 13.72 -5.95 -10.20
CA ASN A 40 13.56 -4.51 -9.95
C ASN A 40 12.32 -4.21 -9.10
N SER A 41 11.20 -4.90 -9.31
CA SER A 41 9.98 -4.69 -8.50
C SER A 41 10.14 -5.19 -7.07
N SER A 42 10.83 -6.30 -6.84
CA SER A 42 11.09 -6.82 -5.49
C SER A 42 11.93 -5.87 -4.65
N ILE A 43 12.91 -5.19 -5.26
CA ILE A 43 13.67 -4.13 -4.60
C ILE A 43 12.74 -2.99 -4.15
N LEU A 44 11.79 -2.57 -4.99
CA LEU A 44 10.84 -1.52 -4.64
C LEU A 44 9.97 -1.96 -3.45
N VAL A 45 9.42 -3.17 -3.50
CA VAL A 45 8.61 -3.74 -2.42
C VAL A 45 9.40 -3.80 -1.12
N ASP A 46 10.61 -4.35 -1.15
CA ASP A 46 11.46 -4.49 0.04
C ASP A 46 11.80 -3.14 0.65
N ILE A 47 12.14 -2.13 -0.16
CA ILE A 47 12.54 -0.81 0.34
C ILE A 47 11.33 -0.04 0.86
N PHE A 48 10.25 0.07 0.08
CA PHE A 48 9.10 0.90 0.47
C PHE A 48 8.17 0.25 1.50
N LEU A 49 8.37 -1.03 1.85
CA LEU A 49 7.75 -1.65 3.03
C LEU A 49 8.66 -1.67 4.26
N ASP A 50 9.95 -1.33 4.10
CA ASP A 50 10.90 -1.29 5.20
C ASP A 50 10.57 -0.12 6.14
N LYS A 51 10.35 -0.45 7.42
CA LYS A 51 10.08 0.50 8.49
C LYS A 51 11.35 0.97 9.21
N ARG A 52 12.53 0.54 8.79
CA ARG A 52 13.80 0.97 9.37
C ARG A 52 14.25 2.27 8.70
N PRO A 53 14.63 3.30 9.46
CA PRO A 53 15.02 4.58 8.89
C PRO A 53 16.32 4.48 8.09
N ILE A 54 16.43 5.28 7.04
CA ILE A 54 17.65 5.63 6.33
C ILE A 54 18.25 6.83 7.07
N ASN A 55 19.41 6.63 7.68
CA ASN A 55 20.07 7.65 8.53
C ASN A 55 21.32 8.26 7.88
N ASN A 56 21.73 7.75 6.72
CA ASN A 56 22.88 8.27 5.99
C ASN A 56 22.66 8.16 4.47
N LEU A 57 23.28 9.06 3.71
CA LEU A 57 23.16 9.09 2.24
C LEU A 57 23.93 7.97 1.54
N GLN A 58 24.77 7.23 2.26
CA GLN A 58 25.50 6.07 1.75
C GLN A 58 24.74 4.76 1.99
N ASP A 59 23.47 4.82 2.41
CA ASP A 59 22.66 3.64 2.62
C ASP A 59 22.49 2.89 1.29
N PRO A 60 22.80 1.59 1.25
CA PRO A 60 22.76 0.81 0.01
C PRO A 60 21.36 0.77 -0.63
N ARG A 61 20.30 0.99 0.16
CA ARG A 61 18.93 1.10 -0.36
C ARG A 61 18.79 2.26 -1.35
N LEU A 62 19.46 3.39 -1.13
CA LEU A 62 19.40 4.54 -2.02
C LEU A 62 20.06 4.23 -3.37
N GLN A 63 21.20 3.54 -3.36
CA GLN A 63 21.86 3.14 -4.61
C GLN A 63 21.03 2.10 -5.38
N LYS A 64 20.40 1.15 -4.67
CA LYS A 64 19.47 0.20 -5.29
C LYS A 64 18.32 0.92 -5.98
N LEU A 65 17.70 1.91 -5.34
CA LEU A 65 16.63 2.72 -5.95
C LEU A 65 17.10 3.47 -7.20
N LYS A 66 18.31 4.04 -7.19
CA LYS A 66 18.89 4.69 -8.38
C LYS A 66 19.04 3.70 -9.54
N ASN A 67 19.51 2.48 -9.26
CA ASN A 67 19.65 1.44 -10.29
C ASN A 67 18.29 1.00 -10.84
N VAL A 68 17.28 0.84 -9.98
CA VAL A 68 15.91 0.51 -10.40
C VAL A 68 15.32 1.61 -11.27
N LEU A 69 15.51 2.88 -10.91
CA LEU A 69 15.06 4.02 -11.71
C LEU A 69 15.73 4.03 -13.10
N LEU A 70 17.03 3.77 -13.15
CA LEU A 70 17.78 3.67 -14.42
C LEU A 70 17.26 2.51 -15.28
N PHE A 71 16.96 1.36 -14.66
CA PHE A 71 16.37 0.22 -15.34
C PHE A 71 15.03 0.58 -16.00
N PHE A 72 14.06 1.12 -15.24
CA PHE A 72 12.74 1.44 -15.81
C PHE A 72 12.81 2.47 -16.94
N ASN A 73 13.67 3.48 -16.81
CA ASN A 73 13.89 4.47 -17.86
C ASN A 73 14.58 3.91 -19.10
N LYS A 74 15.50 2.94 -18.93
CA LYS A 74 16.14 2.24 -20.06
C LYS A 74 15.15 1.32 -20.76
N TRP A 75 14.41 0.54 -19.97
CA TRP A 75 13.39 -0.40 -20.45
C TRP A 75 12.30 0.29 -21.28
N GLU A 76 11.83 1.47 -20.84
CA GLU A 76 10.87 2.26 -21.61
C GLU A 76 11.41 2.65 -22.99
N LYS A 77 12.64 3.19 -23.05
CA LYS A 77 13.29 3.58 -24.31
C LYS A 77 13.50 2.39 -25.25
N GLU A 78 13.89 1.24 -24.72
CA GLU A 78 14.09 0.02 -25.51
C GLU A 78 12.78 -0.45 -26.17
N ILE A 79 11.66 -0.35 -25.45
CA ILE A 79 10.34 -0.73 -26.00
C ILE A 79 9.84 0.29 -27.03
N GLU A 80 10.08 1.59 -26.83
CA GLU A 80 9.74 2.63 -27.82
C GLU A 80 10.42 2.38 -29.19
N HIS A 81 11.64 1.85 -29.18
CA HIS A 81 12.40 1.54 -30.40
C HIS A 81 12.07 0.16 -31.00
N CYS A 82 11.21 -0.64 -30.37
CA CYS A 82 10.91 -1.99 -30.82
C CYS A 82 9.96 -1.99 -32.03
N LYS A 83 10.30 -2.71 -33.11
CA LYS A 83 9.50 -2.74 -34.36
C LYS A 83 8.07 -3.29 -34.20
N LEU A 84 7.80 -4.02 -33.11
CA LEU A 84 6.49 -4.56 -32.74
C LEU A 84 5.70 -3.64 -31.79
N TYR A 85 6.12 -2.37 -31.67
CA TYR A 85 5.59 -1.44 -30.69
C TYR A 85 4.11 -1.12 -30.92
N SER A 86 3.29 -1.50 -29.94
CA SER A 86 2.03 -0.85 -29.65
C SER A 86 2.11 -0.34 -28.22
N ALA A 87 2.24 0.98 -28.06
CA ALA A 87 2.39 1.68 -26.78
C ALA A 87 1.37 1.22 -25.72
N SER A 88 0.16 0.87 -26.15
CA SER A 88 -0.95 0.47 -25.28
C SER A 88 -0.92 -1.00 -24.85
N LYS A 89 -0.11 -1.86 -25.48
CA LYS A 89 -0.08 -3.30 -25.19
C LYS A 89 1.20 -3.79 -24.54
N ASN A 90 2.32 -3.11 -24.80
CA ASN A 90 3.65 -3.64 -24.45
C ASN A 90 4.31 -2.90 -23.29
N LEU A 91 3.74 -1.78 -22.84
CA LEU A 91 4.20 -1.01 -21.69
C LEU A 91 3.11 -0.94 -20.62
N ILE A 92 3.56 -0.84 -19.36
CA ILE A 92 2.72 -0.33 -18.28
C ILE A 92 2.19 1.06 -18.65
N THR A 93 1.01 1.43 -18.14
CA THR A 93 0.36 2.68 -18.52
C THR A 93 1.26 3.88 -18.20
N PHE A 94 1.14 4.94 -19.00
CA PHE A 94 1.89 6.18 -18.79
C PHE A 94 1.79 6.70 -17.35
N GLN A 95 0.60 6.60 -16.74
CA GLN A 95 0.38 6.98 -15.35
C GLN A 95 1.29 6.20 -14.38
N ILE A 96 1.38 4.87 -14.53
CA ILE A 96 2.23 4.06 -13.66
C ILE A 96 3.70 4.42 -13.86
N ARG A 97 4.12 4.77 -15.08
CA ARG A 97 5.51 5.17 -15.37
C ARG A 97 5.86 6.49 -14.72
N GLU A 98 5.00 7.50 -14.85
CA GLU A 98 5.15 8.77 -14.17
C GLU A 98 5.15 8.60 -12.65
N ASP A 99 4.25 7.77 -12.12
CA ASP A 99 4.17 7.47 -10.69
C ASP A 99 5.44 6.78 -10.18
N LEU A 100 5.98 5.80 -10.91
CA LEU A 100 7.25 5.14 -10.57
C LEU A 100 8.42 6.12 -10.56
N ASN A 101 8.56 6.90 -11.64
CA ASN A 101 9.64 7.87 -11.76
C ASN A 101 9.56 8.94 -10.67
N SER A 102 8.38 9.55 -10.49
CA SER A 102 8.17 10.61 -9.50
C SER A 102 8.29 10.10 -8.06
N SER A 103 7.82 8.88 -7.76
CA SER A 103 7.92 8.30 -6.41
C SER A 103 9.37 7.98 -6.04
N ILE A 104 10.12 7.35 -6.94
CA ILE A 104 11.53 7.00 -6.67
C ILE A 104 12.38 8.27 -6.61
N GLN A 105 12.27 9.16 -7.60
CA GLN A 105 13.04 10.39 -7.66
C GLN A 105 12.69 11.34 -6.49
N GLY A 106 11.40 11.43 -6.15
CA GLY A 106 10.91 12.22 -5.03
C GLY A 106 11.47 11.70 -3.70
N PHE A 107 11.44 10.40 -3.47
CA PHE A 107 12.00 9.80 -2.26
C PHE A 107 13.52 10.00 -2.15
N LEU A 108 14.27 9.85 -3.25
CA LEU A 108 15.70 10.13 -3.28
C LEU A 108 15.99 11.59 -2.91
N SER A 109 15.24 12.53 -3.49
CA SER A 109 15.37 13.97 -3.20
C SER A 109 15.03 14.30 -1.74
N LEU A 110 13.99 13.67 -1.19
CA LEU A 110 13.65 13.80 0.23
C LEU A 110 14.78 13.28 1.13
N CYS A 111 15.41 12.17 0.77
CA CYS A 111 16.55 11.66 1.52
C CYS A 111 17.72 12.64 1.46
N GLU A 112 18.07 13.17 0.29
CA GLU A 112 19.13 14.17 0.15
C GLU A 112 18.90 15.40 1.03
N GLN A 113 17.66 15.90 1.10
CA GLN A 113 17.30 17.06 1.91
C GLN A 113 17.23 16.75 3.42
N HIS A 114 16.60 15.65 3.83
CA HIS A 114 16.36 15.39 5.25
C HIS A 114 17.50 14.61 5.92
N VAL A 115 18.00 13.57 5.24
CA VAL A 115 19.11 12.74 5.74
C VAL A 115 20.42 13.50 5.68
N GLY A 116 20.62 14.35 4.66
CA GLY A 116 21.76 15.29 4.62
C GLY A 116 21.82 16.23 5.82
N ASN A 117 20.66 16.54 6.43
CA ASN A 117 20.53 17.38 7.62
C ASN A 117 20.53 16.59 8.94
N GLY A 118 20.87 15.29 8.91
CA GLY A 118 20.96 14.44 10.10
C GLY A 118 19.64 13.83 10.57
N ASN A 119 18.55 13.96 9.80
CA ASN A 119 17.26 13.32 10.12
C ASN A 119 17.18 11.92 9.52
N GLY A 120 16.55 10.98 10.22
CA GLY A 120 16.22 9.67 9.65
C GLY A 120 14.97 9.73 8.77
N MET A 121 14.99 9.07 7.61
CA MET A 121 13.82 8.94 6.73
C MET A 121 13.35 7.51 6.68
N ASN A 122 12.06 7.27 6.94
CA ASN A 122 11.50 5.92 6.90
C ASN A 122 10.72 5.68 5.59
N PRO A 123 11.20 4.82 4.67
CA PRO A 123 10.51 4.58 3.40
C PRO A 123 9.08 4.07 3.61
N GLY A 124 8.87 3.17 4.57
CA GLY A 124 7.57 2.55 4.87
C GLY A 124 6.50 3.48 5.42
N TYR A 125 6.81 4.77 5.64
CA TYR A 125 5.84 5.79 6.00
C TYR A 125 5.51 6.75 4.86
N ILE A 126 6.17 6.63 3.71
CA ILE A 126 5.91 7.43 2.51
C ILE A 126 4.84 6.73 1.67
N ASN A 127 3.66 6.53 2.25
CA ASN A 127 2.50 5.96 1.57
C ASN A 127 1.17 6.45 2.19
N SER A 128 0.04 6.13 1.55
CA SER A 128 -1.30 6.50 2.02
C SER A 128 -1.92 5.49 2.99
N ASP A 129 -1.21 4.42 3.39
CA ASP A 129 -1.80 3.32 4.18
C ASP A 129 -2.38 3.82 5.51
N ILE A 130 -1.72 4.79 6.15
CA ILE A 130 -2.21 5.37 7.41
C ILE A 130 -3.58 6.05 7.21
N ILE A 131 -3.75 6.76 6.10
CA ILE A 131 -5.00 7.44 5.75
C ILE A 131 -6.07 6.40 5.37
N GLU A 132 -5.70 5.36 4.62
CA GLU A 132 -6.62 4.28 4.27
C GLU A 132 -7.08 3.50 5.51
N ASN A 133 -6.19 3.29 6.47
CA ASN A 133 -6.50 2.71 7.77
C ASN A 133 -7.44 3.62 8.58
N ASN A 134 -7.25 4.94 8.53
CA ASN A 134 -8.18 5.89 9.12
C ASN A 134 -9.59 5.79 8.48
N PHE A 135 -9.68 5.75 7.15
CA PHE A 135 -10.96 5.54 6.45
C PHE A 135 -11.61 4.20 6.80
N CYS A 136 -10.83 3.15 7.07
CA CYS A 136 -11.35 1.89 7.58
C CYS A 136 -11.94 2.06 8.98
N GLN A 137 -11.27 2.79 9.88
CA GLN A 137 -11.79 3.08 11.21
C GLN A 137 -13.06 3.94 11.18
N LEU A 138 -13.14 4.96 10.33
CA LEU A 138 -14.34 5.78 10.16
C LEU A 138 -15.57 4.95 9.75
N ARG A 139 -15.36 3.94 8.91
CA ARG A 139 -16.41 2.98 8.54
C ARG A 139 -16.72 2.00 9.68
N GLY A 140 -15.69 1.52 10.39
CA GLY A 140 -15.82 0.47 11.40
C GLY A 140 -16.28 0.90 12.80
N ILE A 141 -15.97 2.11 13.26
CA ILE A 141 -16.23 2.53 14.65
C ILE A 141 -17.72 2.77 14.91
N ARG A 142 -18.36 3.62 14.11
CA ARG A 142 -19.77 4.01 14.34
C ARG A 142 -20.76 3.49 13.32
N ASN A 143 -20.26 3.19 12.12
CA ASN A 143 -21.14 2.92 10.99
C ASN A 143 -21.35 1.41 10.77
N SER A 144 -20.55 0.53 11.39
CA SER A 144 -20.72 -0.93 11.40
C SER A 144 -21.10 -1.53 10.03
N LEU A 145 -22.40 -1.82 9.80
CA LEU A 145 -22.92 -2.39 8.55
C LEU A 145 -23.11 -1.35 7.44
N ASN A 146 -23.14 -0.06 7.78
CA ASN A 146 -23.14 1.04 6.84
C ASN A 146 -21.71 1.31 6.34
N THR A 147 -21.35 0.62 5.27
CA THR A 147 -20.02 0.74 4.63
C THR A 147 -19.82 2.05 3.89
N ASN A 148 -20.87 2.85 3.70
CA ASN A 148 -20.87 4.11 2.96
C ASN A 148 -21.57 5.21 3.78
N PRO A 149 -20.92 5.72 4.84
CA PRO A 149 -21.51 6.76 5.69
C PRO A 149 -21.71 8.07 4.93
N THR A 150 -22.77 8.81 5.26
CA THR A 150 -23.00 10.16 4.75
C THR A 150 -22.04 11.16 5.39
N LEU A 151 -21.89 12.35 4.79
CA LEU A 151 -21.05 13.41 5.35
C LEU A 151 -21.40 13.74 6.82
N ALA A 152 -22.70 13.77 7.15
CA ALA A 152 -23.18 14.00 8.52
C ALA A 152 -22.79 12.88 9.50
N GLN A 153 -22.56 11.67 9.01
CA GLN A 153 -22.13 10.51 9.81
C GLN A 153 -20.59 10.46 9.96
N ILE A 154 -19.84 11.00 9.00
CA ILE A 154 -18.38 11.05 9.04
C ILE A 154 -17.89 11.94 10.18
N GLY A 155 -18.45 13.13 10.36
CA GLY A 155 -18.01 14.09 11.39
C GLY A 155 -17.94 13.50 12.81
N PRO A 156 -19.04 12.93 13.34
CA PRO A 156 -19.03 12.25 14.64
C PRO A 156 -18.11 11.02 14.69
N SER A 157 -17.91 10.33 13.56
CA SER A 157 -17.00 9.18 13.47
C SER A 157 -15.53 9.62 13.56
N GLN A 158 -15.17 10.74 12.95
CA GLN A 158 -13.83 11.33 13.04
C GLN A 158 -13.51 11.73 14.47
N THR A 159 -14.43 12.40 15.16
CA THR A 159 -14.26 12.73 16.58
C THR A 159 -14.05 11.48 17.42
N ALA A 160 -14.80 10.40 17.14
CA ALA A 160 -14.64 9.12 17.81
C ALA A 160 -13.24 8.50 17.59
N VAL A 161 -12.73 8.52 16.36
CA VAL A 161 -11.35 8.09 16.04
C VAL A 161 -10.33 8.93 16.82
N CYS A 162 -10.44 10.26 16.76
CA CYS A 162 -9.51 11.17 17.45
C CYS A 162 -9.50 10.99 18.97
N LEU A 163 -10.66 10.67 19.57
CA LEU A 163 -10.79 10.39 21.00
C LEU A 163 -10.41 8.95 21.39
N GLY A 164 -9.97 8.11 20.44
CA GLY A 164 -9.59 6.72 20.70
C GLY A 164 -10.77 5.82 21.10
N GLN A 165 -11.99 6.12 20.64
CA GLN A 165 -13.14 5.26 20.90
C GLN A 165 -12.98 3.90 20.19
N THR A 166 -13.29 2.82 20.89
CA THR A 166 -13.13 1.45 20.37
C THR A 166 -13.98 1.22 19.13
N THR A 167 -13.42 0.55 18.11
CA THR A 167 -14.17 0.03 16.96
C THR A 167 -15.27 -0.93 17.41
N LEU A 168 -16.52 -0.68 17.00
CA LEU A 168 -17.65 -1.58 17.27
C LEU A 168 -17.68 -2.81 16.33
N SER A 169 -16.92 -2.80 15.23
CA SER A 169 -16.88 -3.89 14.24
C SER A 169 -15.53 -4.63 14.24
N SER A 170 -15.58 -5.97 14.26
CA SER A 170 -14.42 -6.86 14.14
C SER A 170 -14.00 -7.15 12.68
N LYS A 171 -14.71 -6.59 11.69
CA LYS A 171 -14.38 -6.78 10.27
C LYS A 171 -13.32 -5.77 9.83
N CYS A 172 -12.07 -6.12 10.02
CA CYS A 172 -10.91 -5.38 9.52
C CYS A 172 -10.06 -6.31 8.63
N ASN A 173 -9.57 -5.80 7.50
CA ASN A 173 -8.77 -6.57 6.54
C ASN A 173 -7.30 -6.74 6.97
N THR A 174 -6.86 -6.09 8.05
CA THR A 174 -5.53 -6.26 8.63
C THR A 174 -5.64 -7.16 9.85
N GLY A 175 -5.17 -8.40 9.72
CA GLY A 175 -5.04 -9.32 10.84
C GLY A 175 -4.07 -8.75 11.89
N GLY A 176 -4.48 -8.80 13.16
CA GLY A 176 -3.66 -8.41 14.31
C GLY A 176 -4.29 -7.28 15.13
N SER A 177 -5.01 -7.63 16.19
CA SER A 177 -5.52 -6.66 17.17
C SER A 177 -4.38 -6.07 17.98
N ALA A 178 -4.02 -4.81 17.72
CA ALA A 178 -3.22 -4.04 18.66
C ALA A 178 -4.01 -3.81 19.96
N SER A 179 -3.36 -3.93 21.11
CA SER A 179 -3.94 -3.67 22.43
C SER A 179 -4.34 -2.19 22.57
N TYR A 180 -5.61 -1.94 22.89
CA TYR A 180 -6.28 -0.63 22.78
C TYR A 180 -6.05 0.29 23.99
N PHE A 181 -5.90 1.60 23.73
CA PHE A 181 -6.15 2.66 24.71
C PHE A 181 -7.67 2.76 24.93
N LYS A 182 -8.17 2.39 26.12
CA LYS A 182 -9.60 2.49 26.45
C LYS A 182 -9.92 3.89 27.00
N ALA A 183 -10.33 4.82 26.13
CA ALA A 183 -11.10 5.97 26.56
C ALA A 183 -12.58 5.57 26.58
N THR A 184 -13.09 5.14 27.74
CA THR A 184 -14.51 4.86 27.97
C THR A 184 -15.30 6.18 27.97
N THR A 185 -15.52 6.74 26.79
CA THR A 185 -16.55 7.78 26.63
C THR A 185 -17.71 7.15 25.89
N PRO A 186 -18.81 6.78 26.58
CA PRO A 186 -19.99 6.24 25.92
C PRO A 186 -20.58 7.33 25.02
N CYS A 187 -20.53 7.13 23.71
CA CYS A 187 -21.35 7.90 22.80
C CYS A 187 -22.54 7.04 22.37
N ALA A 188 -23.73 7.64 22.39
CA ALA A 188 -24.94 7.01 21.93
C ALA A 188 -24.74 6.49 20.50
N VAL A 189 -24.75 5.17 20.35
CA VAL A 189 -24.87 4.51 19.05
C VAL A 189 -26.24 4.89 18.53
N ASN A 190 -26.32 5.47 17.33
CA ASN A 190 -27.59 5.88 16.73
C ASN A 190 -28.55 4.67 16.71
N PRO A 191 -29.64 4.66 17.50
CA PRO A 191 -30.48 3.48 17.68
C PRO A 191 -31.54 3.37 16.58
N SER A 192 -31.27 3.88 15.37
CA SER A 192 -32.19 3.75 14.24
C SER A 192 -32.10 2.35 13.61
N GLN A 193 -32.17 1.31 14.44
CA GLN A 193 -32.83 0.08 14.06
C GLN A 193 -34.27 0.20 14.58
N ASN A 194 -35.14 0.77 13.75
CA ASN A 194 -36.59 0.65 13.91
C ASN A 194 -36.98 -0.84 13.86
N LYS A 195 -36.84 -1.55 14.98
CA LYS A 195 -37.67 -2.72 15.22
C LYS A 195 -39.08 -2.20 15.42
N LYS A 196 -39.91 -2.34 14.38
CA LYS A 196 -41.37 -2.26 14.52
C LYS A 196 -41.75 -3.11 15.74
N LYS A 197 -42.19 -2.45 16.81
CA LYS A 197 -42.87 -3.13 17.92
C LYS A 197 -44.22 -3.59 17.36
N GLU A 198 -44.32 -4.85 16.98
CA GLU A 198 -45.61 -5.52 16.91
C GLU A 198 -46.18 -5.55 18.33
N ILE A 199 -47.19 -4.73 18.57
CA ILE A 199 -48.02 -4.81 19.76
C ILE A 199 -48.94 -6.02 19.52
N ARG A 200 -48.61 -7.17 20.11
CA ARG A 200 -49.60 -8.24 20.30
C ARG A 200 -50.51 -7.81 21.45
N GLN A 201 -51.71 -7.33 21.10
CA GLN A 201 -52.82 -7.27 22.05
C GLN A 201 -53.28 -8.70 22.33
N THR A 202 -53.09 -9.15 23.55
CA THR A 202 -53.78 -10.33 24.11
C THR A 202 -55.15 -9.90 24.61
N TYR A 203 -56.21 -10.45 24.01
CA TYR A 203 -57.49 -10.68 24.64
C TYR A 203 -57.72 -12.19 24.69
#